data_AF-A0A3N1A8B8-F1
#
_entry.id   AF-A0A3N1A8B8-F1
#
_cell.length_a   1.000
_cell.length_b   1.000
_cell.length_c   1.000
_cell.angle_alpha   90.00
_cell.angle_beta   90.00
_cell.angle_gamma   90.00
#
_symmetry.space_group_name_H-M   'P 1'
#
loop_
_entity.id
_entity.type
_entity.pdbx_description
1 polymer ?
#
loop_
_entity_poly.entity_id
_entity_poly.type
_entity_poly.pdbx_seq_one_letter_code
_entity_poly.pdbx_strand_id
1 'polypeptide(L)'
;MIDTRLAAKYCRERINPQHLAEALHADPGTPTLATELRTALTALEMTEGFIAGLITPLDRSLRDVEQVLAAGRHDQIPLIENTGVLHARGPRLDALLARRAAQIDHLRSLTRLWAAEHPDTTPQ
;
A
#
# COMPACT_ATOMS: atom_id res chain seq x y z
N MET A 1 12.07 6.20 -10.52
CA MET A 1 12.11 4.85 -11.10
C MET A 1 10.79 4.18 -10.74
N ILE A 2 10.07 3.59 -11.70
CA ILE A 2 8.76 2.97 -11.42
C ILE A 2 9.02 1.63 -10.73
N ASP A 3 8.54 1.46 -9.50
CA ASP A 3 8.67 0.18 -8.80
C ASP A 3 7.59 -0.80 -9.28
N THR A 4 7.99 -1.76 -10.11
CA THR A 4 7.11 -2.84 -10.60
C THR A 4 7.07 -4.05 -9.67
N ARG A 5 7.79 -4.05 -8.54
CA ARG A 5 7.84 -5.19 -7.60
C ARG A 5 6.47 -5.50 -6.99
N LEU A 6 5.60 -4.50 -6.86
CA LEU A 6 4.24 -4.69 -6.35
C LEU A 6 3.38 -5.53 -7.31
N ALA A 7 3.61 -5.42 -8.63
CA ALA A 7 2.96 -6.31 -9.61
C ALA A 7 3.40 -7.76 -9.41
N ALA A 8 4.71 -7.99 -9.22
CA ALA A 8 5.24 -9.33 -8.93
C ALA A 8 4.68 -9.90 -7.61
N LYS A 9 4.62 -9.07 -6.57
CA LYS A 9 4.11 -9.44 -5.23
C LYS A 9 2.63 -9.84 -5.24
N TYR A 10 1.77 -9.06 -5.90
CA TYR A 10 0.31 -9.22 -5.80
C TYR A 10 -0.37 -9.88 -6.99
N CYS A 11 0.25 -9.82 -8.15
CA CYS A 11 -0.29 -10.33 -9.40
C CYS A 11 0.44 -11.57 -9.90
N ARG A 12 1.61 -11.90 -9.33
CA ARG A 12 2.53 -12.96 -9.80
C ARG A 12 3.04 -12.74 -11.23
N GLU A 13 2.97 -11.51 -11.69
CA GLU A 13 3.37 -11.11 -13.04
C GLU A 13 4.55 -10.15 -12.96
N ARG A 14 5.54 -10.33 -13.84
CA ARG A 14 6.71 -9.45 -13.93
C ARG A 14 6.49 -8.43 -15.04
N ILE A 15 6.37 -7.17 -14.64
CA ILE A 15 6.31 -6.06 -15.60
C ILE A 15 7.73 -5.52 -15.77
N ASN A 16 8.27 -5.59 -16.98
CA ASN A 16 9.57 -5.01 -17.29
C ASN A 16 9.51 -3.47 -17.14
N PRO A 17 10.29 -2.87 -16.22
CA PRO A 17 10.28 -1.42 -16.02
C PRO A 17 10.67 -0.62 -17.26
N GLN A 18 11.50 -1.17 -18.16
CA GLN A 18 11.92 -0.51 -19.39
C GLN A 18 10.78 -0.42 -20.39
N HIS A 19 10.06 -1.52 -20.65
CA HIS A 19 8.89 -1.51 -21.55
C HIS A 19 7.78 -0.61 -21.01
N LEU A 20 7.56 -0.60 -19.69
CA LEU A 20 6.61 0.31 -19.09
C LEU A 20 7.04 1.77 -19.26
N ALA A 21 8.33 2.07 -19.10
CA ALA A 21 8.86 3.41 -19.34
C ALA A 21 8.69 3.83 -20.81
N GLU A 22 9.02 2.97 -21.76
CA GLU A 22 8.85 3.24 -23.20
C GLU A 22 7.39 3.54 -23.55
N ALA A 23 6.45 2.71 -23.08
CA ALA A 23 5.02 2.91 -23.30
C ALA A 23 4.48 4.22 -22.70
N LEU A 24 5.08 4.70 -21.61
CA LEU A 24 4.73 5.99 -21.00
C LEU A 24 5.21 7.20 -21.83
N HIS A 25 6.23 7.04 -22.67
CA HIS A 25 6.78 8.13 -23.48
C HIS A 25 6.17 8.17 -24.89
N ALA A 26 5.45 7.13 -25.30
CA ALA A 26 4.90 7.01 -26.65
C ALA A 26 3.76 8.00 -26.95
N ASP A 27 2.93 8.36 -25.96
CA ASP A 27 1.90 9.40 -26.12
C ASP A 27 1.55 10.09 -24.78
N PRO A 28 2.12 11.27 -24.50
CA PRO A 28 1.93 11.96 -23.21
C PRO A 28 0.57 12.66 -23.06
N GLY A 29 -0.27 12.71 -24.10
CA GLY A 29 -1.53 13.47 -24.11
C GLY A 29 -2.78 12.67 -23.73
N THR A 30 -2.71 11.34 -23.77
CA THR A 30 -3.88 10.46 -23.64
C THR A 30 -3.68 9.48 -22.49
N PRO A 31 -4.65 9.28 -21.58
CA PRO A 31 -4.54 8.21 -20.58
C PRO A 31 -4.46 6.85 -21.29
N THR A 32 -3.36 6.14 -21.07
CA THR A 32 -3.09 4.81 -21.61
C THR A 32 -3.07 3.77 -20.49
N LEU A 33 -3.08 2.49 -20.86
CA LEU A 33 -2.89 1.39 -19.91
C LEU A 33 -1.58 1.54 -19.13
N ALA A 34 -0.50 2.03 -19.77
CA ALA A 34 0.78 2.29 -19.12
C ALA A 34 0.67 3.38 -18.04
N THR A 35 -0.05 4.48 -18.33
CA THR A 35 -0.25 5.57 -17.35
C THR A 35 -1.12 5.13 -16.18
N GLU A 36 -2.16 4.34 -16.43
CA GLU A 36 -3.02 3.79 -15.38
C GLU A 36 -2.27 2.79 -14.50
N LEU A 37 -1.48 1.90 -15.12
CA LEU A 37 -0.65 0.94 -14.42
C LEU A 37 0.38 1.62 -13.50
N ARG A 38 1.06 2.67 -13.99
CA ARG A 38 1.95 3.50 -13.18
C ARG A 38 1.20 4.14 -12.01
N THR A 39 0.03 4.71 -12.26
CA THR A 39 -0.80 5.36 -11.23
C THR A 39 -1.23 4.36 -10.15
N ALA A 40 -1.67 3.17 -10.55
CA ALA A 40 -2.05 2.10 -9.63
C ALA A 40 -0.87 1.63 -8.76
N LEU A 41 0.31 1.41 -9.38
CA LEU A 41 1.53 1.03 -8.66
C LEU A 41 1.94 2.10 -7.63
N THR A 42 2.00 3.37 -8.03
CA THR A 42 2.36 4.48 -7.13
C THR A 42 1.34 4.62 -6.00
N ALA A 43 0.04 4.54 -6.29
CA ALA A 43 -1.00 4.67 -5.28
C ALA A 43 -0.97 3.53 -4.25
N LEU A 44 -0.67 2.31 -4.71
CA LEU A 44 -0.50 1.14 -3.83
C LEU A 44 0.76 1.25 -2.99
N GLU A 45 1.89 1.67 -3.58
CA GLU A 45 3.15 1.90 -2.85
C GLU A 45 2.98 2.92 -1.73
N MET A 46 2.35 4.06 -2.03
CA MET A 46 2.03 5.07 -1.02
C MET A 46 1.17 4.50 0.11
N THR A 47 0.16 3.70 -0.24
CA THR A 47 -0.74 3.10 0.76
C THR A 47 -0.04 2.05 1.61
N GLU A 48 0.84 1.22 1.03
CA GLU A 48 1.71 0.30 1.78
C GLU A 48 2.62 1.07 2.74
N GLY A 49 3.21 2.19 2.27
CA GLY A 49 4.06 3.06 3.08
C GLY A 49 3.32 3.68 4.26
N PHE A 50 2.09 4.16 4.05
CA PHE A 50 1.26 4.68 5.14
C PHE A 50 0.94 3.59 6.16
N ILE A 51 0.55 2.40 5.72
CA ILE A 51 0.26 1.27 6.62
C ILE A 51 1.51 0.87 7.40
N ALA A 52 2.66 0.75 6.74
CA ALA A 52 3.92 0.43 7.40
C ALA A 52 4.31 1.48 8.44
N GLY A 53 4.11 2.76 8.13
CA GLY A 53 4.34 3.87 9.06
C GLY A 53 3.43 3.86 10.30
N LEU A 54 2.31 3.14 10.26
CA LEU A 54 1.40 2.99 11.39
C LEU A 54 1.79 1.85 12.35
N ILE A 55 2.66 0.92 11.95
CA ILE A 55 3.00 -0.26 12.79
C ILE A 55 3.65 0.18 14.11
N THR A 56 4.73 0.97 14.04
CA THR A 56 5.46 1.43 15.23
C THR A 56 4.60 2.24 16.22
N PRO A 57 3.80 3.24 15.80
CA PRO A 57 2.96 3.97 16.75
C PRO A 57 1.84 3.10 17.33
N LEU A 58 1.28 2.15 16.58
CA LEU A 58 0.27 1.23 17.11
C LEU A 58 0.87 0.27 18.15
N ASP A 59 2.04 -0.31 17.89
CA ASP A 59 2.78 -1.16 18.82
C ASP A 59 3.12 -0.40 20.12
N ARG A 60 3.56 0.85 20.00
CA ARG A 60 3.76 1.72 21.19
C ARG A 60 2.46 1.92 21.96
N SER A 61 1.37 2.32 21.28
CA SER A 61 0.07 2.52 21.93
C SER A 61 -0.45 1.27 22.63
N LEU A 62 -0.21 0.08 22.08
CA LEU A 62 -0.56 -1.18 22.73
C LEU A 62 0.23 -1.40 24.01
N ARG A 63 1.56 -1.19 23.99
CA ARG A 63 2.40 -1.30 25.20
C ARG A 63 2.02 -0.29 26.27
N ASP A 64 1.69 0.94 25.88
CA ASP A 64 1.23 1.96 26.83
C ASP A 64 -0.05 1.50 27.52
N VAL A 65 -1.01 0.96 26.77
CA VAL A 65 -2.25 0.38 27.32
C VAL A 65 -1.97 -0.80 28.24
N GLU A 66 -1.11 -1.73 27.84
CA GLU A 66 -0.70 -2.88 28.67
C GLU A 66 -0.08 -2.43 30.00
N GLN A 67 0.80 -1.42 29.97
CA GLN A 67 1.41 -0.86 31.18
C GLN A 67 0.37 -0.23 32.10
N VAL A 68 -0.61 0.50 31.54
CA VAL A 68 -1.69 1.10 32.33
C VAL A 68 -2.58 0.03 32.98
N LEU A 69 -2.91 -1.04 32.24
CA LEU A 69 -3.71 -2.14 32.76
C LEU A 69 -2.98 -2.96 33.83
N ALA A 70 -1.65 -3.03 33.76
CA ALA A 70 -0.81 -3.73 34.74
C ALA A 70 -0.39 -2.86 35.94
N ALA A 71 -0.61 -1.54 35.90
CA ALA A 71 -0.14 -0.60 36.90
C ALA A 71 -0.81 -0.82 38.27
N GLY A 72 0.02 -0.93 39.31
CA GLY A 72 -0.40 -0.89 40.71
C GLY A 72 -0.70 0.53 41.18
N ARG A 73 -1.23 0.64 42.42
CA ARG A 73 -1.72 1.90 43.01
C ARG A 73 -0.69 3.04 43.07
N HIS A 74 0.60 2.71 43.02
CA HIS A 74 1.70 3.66 43.16
C HIS A 74 2.60 3.75 41.93
N ASP A 75 2.24 3.04 40.85
CA ASP A 75 3.04 3.04 39.64
C ASP A 75 2.80 4.31 38.83
N GLN A 76 3.85 4.79 38.16
CA GLN A 76 3.71 5.86 37.19
C GLN A 76 3.07 5.32 35.92
N ILE A 77 1.92 5.89 35.57
CA ILE A 77 1.14 5.51 34.40
C ILE A 77 1.51 6.48 33.26
N PRO A 78 1.95 5.97 32.09
CA PRO A 78 2.17 6.82 30.93
C PRO A 78 0.86 7.48 30.50
N LEU A 79 0.93 8.72 30.00
CA LEU A 79 -0.22 9.39 29.43
C LEU A 79 -0.61 8.68 28.13
N ILE A 80 -1.66 7.86 28.16
CA ILE A 80 -2.22 7.28 26.94
C ILE A 80 -2.93 8.40 26.17
N GLU A 81 -2.63 8.55 24.88
CA GLU A 81 -3.53 9.26 23.98
C GLU A 81 -4.91 8.58 24.00
N ASN A 82 -5.90 9.30 24.53
CA ASN A 82 -7.21 8.80 24.93
C ASN A 82 -7.89 7.90 23.88
N THR A 83 -8.88 7.13 24.33
CA THR A 83 -9.77 6.28 23.51
C THR A 83 -10.30 6.97 22.25
N GLY A 84 -10.48 8.30 22.25
CA GLY A 84 -10.87 9.08 21.08
C GLY A 84 -9.83 9.11 19.95
N VAL A 85 -8.54 9.14 20.27
CA VAL A 85 -7.46 9.06 19.26
C VAL A 85 -7.37 7.63 18.71
N LEU A 86 -7.50 6.62 19.57
CA LEU A 86 -7.56 5.22 19.15
C LEU A 86 -8.79 4.94 18.26
N HIS A 87 -9.97 5.44 18.64
CA HIS A 87 -11.20 5.37 17.83
C HIS A 87 -11.12 6.19 16.54
N ALA A 88 -10.32 7.25 16.48
CA ALA A 88 -10.06 7.96 15.22
C ALA A 88 -9.08 7.18 14.31
N ARG A 89 -8.14 6.43 14.91
CA ARG A 89 -7.12 5.64 14.19
C ARG A 89 -7.68 4.31 13.65
N GLY A 90 -8.55 3.62 14.37
CA GLY A 90 -9.14 2.33 13.95
C GLY A 90 -9.86 2.39 12.59
N PRO A 91 -10.93 3.21 12.44
CA PRO A 91 -11.64 3.39 11.17
C PRO A 91 -10.73 3.92 10.05
N ARG A 92 -9.68 4.68 10.37
CA ARG A 92 -8.68 5.13 9.39
C ARG A 92 -7.80 3.97 8.92
N LEU A 93 -7.37 3.09 9.82
CA LEU A 93 -6.61 1.89 9.46
C LEU A 93 -7.47 0.93 8.63
N ASP A 94 -8.70 0.68 9.04
CA ASP A 94 -9.63 -0.18 8.30
C ASP A 94 -9.88 0.37 6.89
N ALA A 95 -10.08 1.69 6.76
CA ALA A 95 -10.21 2.34 5.46
C ALA A 95 -8.94 2.23 4.61
N LEU A 96 -7.75 2.34 5.20
CA LEU A 96 -6.48 2.14 4.50
C LEU A 96 -6.30 0.70 4.03
N LEU A 97 -6.68 -0.29 4.85
CA LEU A 97 -6.63 -1.71 4.49
C LEU A 97 -7.62 -2.03 3.36
N ALA A 98 -8.85 -1.51 3.45
CA ALA A 98 -9.86 -1.66 2.40
C ALA A 98 -9.41 -1.00 1.09
N ARG A 99 -8.85 0.22 1.16
CA ARG A 99 -8.27 0.91 0.01
C ARG A 99 -7.16 0.09 -0.63
N ARG A 100 -6.24 -0.45 0.18
CA ARG A 100 -5.15 -1.31 -0.29
C ARG A 100 -5.68 -2.55 -1.01
N ALA A 101 -6.71 -3.20 -0.48
CA ALA A 101 -7.33 -4.36 -1.14
C ALA A 101 -7.90 -3.99 -2.51
N ALA A 102 -8.66 -2.89 -2.60
CA ALA A 102 -9.22 -2.42 -3.86
C ALA A 102 -8.13 -2.05 -4.89
N GLN A 103 -7.04 -1.41 -4.45
CA GLN A 103 -5.89 -1.10 -5.30
C GLN A 103 -5.18 -2.35 -5.82
N ILE A 104 -5.07 -3.40 -5.01
CA ILE A 104 -4.52 -4.69 -5.43
C ILE A 104 -5.40 -5.32 -6.53
N ASP A 105 -6.72 -5.32 -6.35
CA ASP A 105 -7.63 -5.90 -7.35
C ASP A 105 -7.65 -5.11 -8.66
N HIS A 106 -7.56 -3.78 -8.56
CA HIS A 106 -7.38 -2.92 -9.73
C HIS A 106 -6.05 -3.21 -10.43
N LEU A 107 -4.94 -3.28 -9.69
CA LEU A 107 -3.62 -3.60 -10.22
C LEU A 107 -3.61 -4.97 -10.92
N ARG A 108 -4.27 -5.98 -10.36
CA ARG A 108 -4.42 -7.30 -11.00
C ARG A 108 -5.13 -7.21 -12.34
N SER A 109 -6.19 -6.41 -12.42
CA SER A 109 -6.95 -6.22 -13.66
C SER A 109 -6.10 -5.55 -14.74
N LEU A 110 -5.41 -4.46 -14.38
CA LEU A 110 -4.49 -3.77 -15.30
C LEU A 110 -3.32 -4.66 -15.73
N THR A 111 -2.76 -5.45 -14.82
CA THR A 111 -1.62 -6.33 -15.13
C THR A 111 -2.03 -7.45 -16.09
N ARG A 112 -3.25 -7.99 -15.97
CA ARG A 112 -3.78 -8.97 -16.94
C ARG A 112 -3.97 -8.37 -18.33
N LEU A 113 -4.52 -7.15 -18.41
CA LEU A 113 -4.65 -6.43 -19.68
C LEU A 113 -3.27 -6.18 -20.30
N TRP A 114 -2.32 -5.75 -19.48
CA TRP A 114 -0.95 -5.49 -19.91
C TRP A 114 -0.29 -6.74 -20.50
N ALA A 115 -0.42 -7.89 -19.81
CA ALA A 115 0.12 -9.16 -20.26
C ALA A 115 -0.54 -9.65 -21.57
N ALA A 116 -1.84 -9.39 -21.76
CA ALA A 116 -2.53 -9.71 -23.00
C ALA A 116 -2.05 -8.87 -24.20
N GLU A 117 -1.70 -7.60 -23.97
CA GLU A 117 -1.16 -6.70 -24.99
C GLU A 117 0.35 -6.94 -25.26
N HIS A 118 1.07 -7.51 -24.29
CA HIS A 118 2.52 -7.70 -24.36
C HIS A 118 2.95 -9.15 -24.05
N PRO A 119 2.50 -10.14 -24.84
CA PRO A 119 2.71 -11.57 -24.55
C PRO A 119 4.18 -11.98 -24.49
N ASP A 120 5.06 -11.31 -25.25
CA ASP A 120 6.50 -11.62 -25.32
C ASP A 120 7.34 -10.97 -24.20
N THR A 121 6.71 -10.25 -23.26
CA THR A 121 7.43 -9.49 -22.23
C THR A 121 7.49 -10.16 -20.86
N THR A 122 6.98 -11.39 -20.74
CA THR A 122 7.19 -12.22 -19.54
C THR A 122 8.60 -12.84 -19.60
N PRO A 123 9.55 -12.41 -18.76
CA PRO A 123 10.81 -13.12 -18.65
C PRO A 123 10.58 -14.44 -17.92
N GLN A 124 11.11 -15.53 -18.47
CA GLN A 124 11.26 -16.81 -17.76
C GLN A 124 11.95 -16.63 -16.40
#